data_AF-A0A1K1MK70-F1
#
_entry.id   AF-A0A1K1MK70-F1
#
_cell.length_a   1.000
_cell.length_b   1.000
_cell.length_c   1.000
_cell.angle_alpha   90.00
_cell.angle_beta   90.00
_cell.angle_gamma   90.00
#
_symmetry.space_group_name_H-M   'P 1'
#
loop_
_entity.id
_entity.type
_entity.pdbx_description
1 polymer ?
#
loop_
_entity_poly.entity_id
_entity_poly.type
_entity_poly.pdbx_seq_one_letter_code
_entity_poly.pdbx_strand_id
1 'polypeptide(L)'
;MQIFRLFFSIFLIFSFISCEKEVINNQNNKELEARLTDDIKRQALTVEEAIDIEPGYWITVKGYIVAAAESSIKNADFRKPFAGKTAILLSDEPADGTDEQVFSNLMPISLSDAGKGISSSFNLQDHAELWNSFVYIHGIRKQYLSAPGIKEVTNIWIDSNHNPNNDEDTPGPNTDNPNEDDNPPIDDNGDNYDNVLTVAQAINAPIDKVIRVNGYIVATTSKSMNNVKFENIHENFTAIVLADAPDTKEKEKLFPVGVEKSLREELIATYGAEIKNLRVTVIGNKDTYLGQPGIKKTLAIKVTP
;
A
#
# COMPACT_ATOMS: atom_id res chain seq x y z
N MET A 1 -80.66 -32.50 17.78
CA MET A 1 -80.64 -31.48 18.85
C MET A 1 -80.22 -32.15 20.16
N GLN A 2 -78.93 -32.08 20.51
CA GLN A 2 -78.46 -32.28 21.88
C GLN A 2 -77.24 -31.38 22.10
N ILE A 3 -77.42 -30.41 22.99
CA ILE A 3 -76.38 -29.63 23.66
C ILE A 3 -75.88 -30.49 24.82
N PHE A 4 -74.57 -30.69 24.98
CA PHE A 4 -73.96 -30.81 26.31
C PHE A 4 -72.44 -30.54 26.26
N ARG A 5 -72.09 -29.35 26.75
CA ARG A 5 -70.98 -29.04 27.67
C ARG A 5 -69.66 -29.81 27.51
N LEU A 6 -68.60 -29.08 27.15
CA LEU A 6 -67.34 -29.16 27.89
C LEU A 6 -66.65 -27.79 27.88
N PHE A 7 -66.80 -27.05 28.98
CA PHE A 7 -65.90 -26.00 29.38
C PHE A 7 -64.82 -26.65 30.23
N PHE A 8 -63.55 -26.54 29.85
CA PHE A 8 -62.45 -26.52 30.82
C PHE A 8 -61.23 -25.78 30.26
N SER A 9 -60.93 -24.65 30.91
CA SER A 9 -59.59 -24.16 31.31
C SER A 9 -58.55 -23.97 30.19
N ILE A 10 -58.32 -22.74 29.73
CA ILE A 10 -57.29 -21.80 30.26
C ILE A 10 -55.85 -22.27 29.96
N PHE A 11 -55.04 -21.30 29.49
CA PHE A 11 -53.58 -21.29 29.36
C PHE A 11 -52.98 -21.58 27.98
N LEU A 12 -52.94 -20.57 27.10
CA LEU A 12 -51.66 -20.03 26.60
C LEU A 12 -51.87 -18.67 25.94
N ILE A 13 -51.69 -17.64 26.76
CA ILE A 13 -51.40 -16.27 26.36
C ILE A 13 -49.99 -16.26 25.73
N PHE A 14 -49.73 -15.26 24.88
CA PHE A 14 -48.51 -14.97 24.10
C PHE A 14 -48.51 -15.49 22.66
N SER A 15 -49.47 -14.99 21.87
CA SER A 15 -49.15 -14.73 20.47
C SER A 15 -48.20 -13.53 20.43
N PHE A 16 -46.98 -13.84 20.03
CA PHE A 16 -45.85 -12.96 19.88
C PHE A 16 -46.24 -11.67 19.16
N ILE A 17 -46.04 -10.54 19.83
CA ILE A 17 -45.68 -9.29 19.18
C ILE A 17 -44.34 -9.59 18.51
N SER A 18 -44.37 -10.02 17.25
CA SER A 18 -43.18 -10.08 16.42
C SER A 18 -42.82 -8.63 16.16
N CYS A 19 -41.87 -8.14 16.96
CA CYS A 19 -41.09 -6.97 16.68
C CYS A 19 -40.49 -7.22 15.29
N GLU A 20 -41.02 -6.54 14.26
CA GLU A 20 -40.33 -6.41 12.99
C GLU A 20 -39.09 -5.57 13.27
N LYS A 21 -38.07 -6.25 13.78
CA LYS A 21 -36.73 -5.71 13.88
C LYS A 21 -36.27 -5.62 12.44
N GLU A 22 -36.33 -4.41 11.91
CA GLU A 22 -35.64 -4.04 10.69
C GLU A 22 -34.20 -4.59 10.80
N VAL A 23 -33.95 -5.65 10.03
CA VAL A 23 -32.62 -6.22 9.90
C VAL A 23 -31.86 -5.21 9.06
N ILE A 24 -31.23 -4.24 9.73
CA ILE A 24 -30.13 -3.50 9.14
C ILE A 24 -29.14 -4.57 8.68
N ASN A 25 -29.04 -4.70 7.36
CA ASN A 25 -28.21 -5.66 6.68
C ASN A 25 -26.74 -5.41 7.06
N ASN A 26 -26.29 -6.04 8.14
CA ASN A 26 -24.88 -6.15 8.50
C ASN A 26 -24.20 -7.17 7.59
N GLN A 27 -24.22 -6.91 6.28
CA GLN A 27 -23.38 -7.58 5.29
C GLN A 27 -22.16 -6.75 4.86
N ASN A 28 -21.87 -5.63 5.53
CA ASN A 28 -20.66 -4.86 5.22
C ASN A 28 -19.36 -5.41 5.81
N ASN A 29 -19.34 -6.53 6.55
CA ASN A 29 -18.12 -6.95 7.25
C ASN A 29 -17.80 -8.44 7.14
N LYS A 30 -17.74 -8.93 5.91
CA LYS A 30 -16.88 -10.07 5.58
C LYS A 30 -16.39 -9.93 4.14
N GLU A 31 -15.08 -9.72 3.98
CA GLU A 31 -14.36 -9.82 2.70
C GLU A 31 -14.97 -8.99 1.56
N LEU A 32 -14.78 -7.66 1.65
CA LEU A 32 -14.54 -6.92 0.42
C LEU A 32 -13.24 -7.54 -0.15
N GLU A 33 -13.33 -8.43 -1.14
CA GLU A 33 -12.19 -8.64 -2.04
C GLU A 33 -11.74 -7.25 -2.43
N ALA A 34 -10.55 -6.83 -1.98
CA ALA A 34 -10.19 -5.43 -1.96
C ALA A 34 -10.38 -4.90 -3.38
N ARG A 35 -11.34 -4.01 -3.60
CA ARG A 35 -11.63 -3.50 -4.93
C ARG A 35 -10.46 -2.63 -5.36
N LEU A 36 -10.22 -2.52 -6.66
CA LEU A 36 -9.31 -1.51 -7.18
C LEU A 36 -9.92 -0.13 -6.88
N THR A 37 -9.26 0.64 -6.02
CA THR A 37 -9.66 1.99 -5.63
C THR A 37 -8.80 3.03 -6.34
N ASP A 38 -9.24 4.29 -6.42
CA ASP A 38 -8.46 5.36 -7.06
C ASP A 38 -7.17 5.70 -6.31
N ASP A 39 -7.19 5.81 -4.99
CA ASP A 39 -6.77 4.66 -4.19
C ASP A 39 -5.43 3.99 -4.58
N ILE A 40 -5.52 2.69 -4.72
CA ILE A 40 -4.42 1.87 -5.23
C ILE A 40 -3.83 2.41 -6.55
N LYS A 41 -4.64 2.99 -7.45
CA LYS A 41 -4.18 3.45 -8.77
C LYS A 41 -3.15 4.57 -8.69
N ARG A 42 -3.47 5.66 -7.98
CA ARG A 42 -2.64 6.86 -7.90
C ARG A 42 -1.37 6.63 -7.03
N GLN A 43 -1.30 5.55 -6.24
CA GLN A 43 -0.10 5.12 -5.50
C GLN A 43 0.78 4.12 -6.26
N ALA A 44 0.28 3.54 -7.34
CA ALA A 44 0.98 2.49 -8.06
C ALA A 44 2.12 3.04 -8.91
N LEU A 45 3.26 2.38 -8.84
CA LEU A 45 4.44 2.66 -9.63
C LEU A 45 4.34 1.97 -10.99
N THR A 46 4.84 2.62 -12.04
CA THR A 46 5.16 1.95 -13.32
C THR A 46 6.20 0.85 -13.10
N VAL A 47 6.35 -0.05 -14.08
CA VAL A 47 7.37 -1.09 -14.05
C VAL A 47 8.77 -0.46 -14.00
N GLU A 48 9.02 0.56 -14.82
CA GLU A 48 10.27 1.33 -14.80
C GLU A 48 10.57 1.91 -13.40
N GLU A 49 9.65 2.67 -12.81
CA GLU A 49 9.86 3.25 -11.46
C GLU A 49 10.09 2.17 -10.40
N ALA A 50 9.37 1.06 -10.49
CA ALA A 50 9.45 -0.02 -9.51
C ALA A 50 10.78 -0.80 -9.58
N ILE A 51 11.44 -0.86 -10.75
CA ILE A 51 12.73 -1.53 -10.93
C ILE A 51 13.80 -0.89 -10.04
N ASP A 52 13.79 0.45 -9.98
CA ASP A 52 14.75 1.29 -9.25
C ASP A 52 14.50 1.33 -7.74
N ILE A 53 13.35 0.83 -7.27
CA ILE A 53 13.09 0.69 -5.84
C ILE A 53 13.98 -0.41 -5.24
N GLU A 54 14.64 -0.08 -4.13
CA GLU A 54 15.46 -1.03 -3.39
C GLU A 54 14.66 -2.26 -2.94
N PRO A 55 15.30 -3.44 -2.78
CA PRO A 55 14.60 -4.62 -2.27
C PRO A 55 14.11 -4.47 -0.82
N GLY A 56 12.94 -5.05 -0.54
CA GLY A 56 12.33 -5.16 0.77
C GLY A 56 11.15 -4.21 1.01
N TYR A 57 10.76 -3.41 0.01
CA TYR A 57 9.59 -2.54 0.13
C TYR A 57 8.32 -3.23 -0.37
N TRP A 58 7.24 -3.16 0.40
CA TRP A 58 5.89 -3.37 -0.12
C TRP A 58 5.58 -2.26 -1.11
N ILE A 59 5.22 -2.61 -2.34
CA ILE A 59 4.85 -1.64 -3.37
C ILE A 59 3.66 -2.17 -4.15
N THR A 60 2.94 -1.25 -4.80
CA THR A 60 1.97 -1.59 -5.84
C THR A 60 2.58 -1.21 -7.17
N VAL A 61 2.64 -2.14 -8.11
CA VAL A 61 3.15 -1.91 -9.47
C VAL A 61 2.01 -2.06 -10.45
N LYS A 62 1.91 -1.14 -11.41
CA LYS A 62 0.98 -1.19 -12.53
C LYS A 62 1.71 -1.56 -13.82
N GLY A 63 1.06 -2.32 -14.69
CA GLY A 63 1.62 -2.71 -15.99
C GLY A 63 0.81 -3.80 -16.69
N TYR A 64 1.23 -4.14 -17.91
CA TYR A 64 0.64 -5.21 -18.71
C TYR A 64 1.28 -6.55 -18.42
N ILE A 65 0.45 -7.60 -18.34
CA ILE A 65 0.94 -8.98 -18.32
C ILE A 65 1.36 -9.38 -19.73
N VAL A 66 2.67 -9.45 -19.99
CA VAL A 66 3.21 -9.67 -21.36
C VAL A 66 3.74 -11.08 -21.60
N ALA A 67 4.08 -11.83 -20.54
CA ALA A 67 4.65 -13.17 -20.67
C ALA A 67 4.44 -14.05 -19.43
N ALA A 68 4.61 -15.36 -19.61
CA ALA A 68 4.75 -16.35 -18.54
C ALA A 68 6.22 -16.79 -18.42
N ALA A 69 6.66 -17.14 -17.21
CA ALA A 69 7.96 -17.76 -17.02
C ALA A 69 7.91 -18.82 -15.90
N GLU A 70 8.92 -19.67 -15.84
CA GLU A 70 9.08 -20.65 -14.75
C GLU A 70 10.35 -20.45 -13.93
N SER A 71 11.50 -20.61 -14.58
CA SER A 71 12.82 -20.68 -13.92
C SER A 71 13.74 -19.54 -14.31
N SER A 72 13.45 -18.85 -15.42
CA SER A 72 14.25 -17.75 -15.95
C SER A 72 13.43 -16.92 -16.92
N ILE A 73 13.65 -15.60 -16.89
CA ILE A 73 13.08 -14.67 -17.90
C ILE A 73 13.56 -15.02 -19.30
N LYS A 74 14.77 -15.60 -19.45
CA LYS A 74 15.33 -15.97 -20.77
C LYS A 74 14.52 -17.03 -21.50
N ASN A 75 13.73 -17.80 -20.77
CA ASN A 75 12.87 -18.86 -21.31
C ASN A 75 11.40 -18.49 -21.14
N ALA A 76 11.08 -17.19 -21.11
CA ALA A 76 9.71 -16.74 -20.96
C ALA A 76 8.92 -16.96 -22.26
N ASP A 77 7.66 -17.37 -22.09
CA ASP A 77 6.70 -17.50 -23.17
C ASP A 77 5.96 -16.17 -23.32
N PHE A 78 6.25 -15.42 -24.39
CA PHE A 78 5.60 -14.13 -24.69
C PHE A 78 4.28 -14.30 -25.48
N ARG A 79 3.94 -15.53 -25.85
CA ARG A 79 2.76 -15.86 -26.65
C ARG A 79 2.17 -17.21 -26.25
N LYS A 80 0.91 -17.41 -26.61
CA LYS A 80 0.20 -18.67 -26.46
C LYS A 80 0.83 -19.77 -27.35
N PRO A 81 0.84 -21.04 -26.92
CA PRO A 81 0.44 -21.51 -25.59
C PRO A 81 1.51 -21.22 -24.52
N PHE A 82 1.08 -20.79 -23.33
CA PHE A 82 1.98 -20.55 -22.20
C PHE A 82 2.20 -21.84 -21.42
N ALA A 83 3.46 -22.15 -21.07
CA ALA A 83 3.79 -23.26 -20.20
C ALA A 83 4.00 -22.84 -18.74
N GLY A 84 4.37 -21.58 -18.49
CA GLY A 84 4.72 -21.12 -17.14
C GLY A 84 3.54 -20.95 -16.20
N LYS A 85 3.60 -21.61 -15.03
CA LYS A 85 2.62 -21.44 -13.93
C LYS A 85 3.09 -20.57 -12.77
N THR A 86 4.40 -20.38 -12.63
CA THR A 86 4.98 -19.87 -11.38
C THR A 86 5.33 -18.40 -11.44
N ALA A 87 5.43 -17.82 -12.63
CA ALA A 87 5.66 -16.40 -12.83
C ALA A 87 4.88 -15.82 -14.02
N ILE A 88 4.50 -14.56 -13.87
CA ILE A 88 4.11 -13.67 -14.97
C ILE A 88 5.12 -12.52 -15.06
N LEU A 89 5.31 -11.96 -16.25
CA LEU A 89 6.16 -10.79 -16.47
C LEU A 89 5.30 -9.57 -16.76
N LEU A 90 5.59 -8.47 -16.05
CA LEU A 90 4.99 -7.17 -16.31
C LEU A 90 5.91 -6.31 -17.19
N SER A 91 5.29 -5.50 -18.04
CA SER A 91 5.93 -4.37 -18.72
C SER A 91 5.00 -3.16 -18.71
N ASP A 92 5.56 -1.96 -18.92
CA ASP A 92 4.77 -0.73 -19.06
C ASP A 92 3.99 -0.70 -20.37
N GLU A 93 4.48 -1.41 -21.41
CA GLU A 93 3.84 -1.50 -22.71
C GLU A 93 3.15 -2.86 -22.92
N PRO A 94 2.02 -2.92 -23.65
CA PRO A 94 1.39 -4.18 -23.99
C PRO A 94 2.24 -4.96 -25.01
N ALA A 95 2.06 -6.28 -25.05
CA ALA A 95 2.66 -7.08 -26.10
C ALA A 95 1.96 -6.83 -27.45
N ASP A 96 2.71 -6.58 -28.51
CA ASP A 96 2.20 -6.39 -29.88
C ASP A 96 1.85 -7.72 -30.58
N GLY A 97 2.19 -8.83 -29.92
CA GLY A 97 1.97 -10.17 -30.42
C GLY A 97 2.91 -10.54 -31.56
N THR A 98 4.07 -9.90 -31.71
CA THR A 98 5.22 -10.26 -32.57
C THR A 98 6.29 -11.02 -31.77
N ASP A 99 7.18 -11.78 -32.43
CA ASP A 99 8.38 -12.34 -31.76
C ASP A 99 9.55 -11.34 -31.76
N GLU A 100 9.36 -10.18 -32.38
CA GLU A 100 10.38 -9.16 -32.62
C GLU A 100 10.33 -8.04 -31.58
N GLN A 101 9.24 -7.92 -30.84
CA GLN A 101 9.11 -6.94 -29.77
C GLN A 101 10.15 -7.18 -28.69
N VAL A 102 10.92 -6.13 -28.40
CA VAL A 102 11.91 -6.11 -27.34
C VAL A 102 11.37 -5.22 -26.22
N PHE A 103 11.17 -5.81 -25.06
CA PHE A 103 10.81 -5.05 -23.86
C PHE A 103 12.08 -4.47 -23.23
N SER A 104 12.11 -3.15 -23.05
CA SER A 104 13.20 -2.46 -22.35
C SER A 104 13.28 -2.88 -20.88
N ASN A 105 12.11 -2.99 -20.25
CA ASN A 105 11.95 -3.32 -18.84
C ASN A 105 10.94 -4.46 -18.68
N LEU A 106 11.33 -5.49 -17.91
CA LEU A 106 10.47 -6.60 -17.51
C LEU A 106 10.59 -6.83 -16.01
N MET A 107 9.45 -6.83 -15.32
CA MET A 107 9.39 -7.14 -13.91
C MET A 107 8.74 -8.52 -13.69
N PRO A 108 9.49 -9.54 -13.25
CA PRO A 108 8.93 -10.84 -12.92
C PRO A 108 8.15 -10.78 -11.61
N ILE A 109 6.97 -11.39 -11.63
CA ILE A 109 6.05 -11.49 -10.50
C ILE A 109 5.96 -12.96 -10.10
N SER A 110 6.32 -13.27 -8.86
CA SER A 110 6.21 -14.63 -8.34
C SER A 110 4.77 -14.93 -7.96
N LEU A 111 4.19 -15.93 -8.61
CA LEU A 111 2.91 -16.52 -8.23
C LEU A 111 3.09 -17.66 -7.21
N SER A 112 4.27 -18.27 -7.18
CA SER A 112 4.56 -19.47 -6.37
C SER A 112 4.52 -19.23 -4.85
N ASP A 113 4.81 -18.01 -4.41
CA ASP A 113 4.79 -17.57 -3.00
C ASP A 113 3.72 -16.49 -2.75
N ALA A 114 2.75 -16.39 -3.65
CA ALA A 114 1.63 -15.47 -3.53
C ALA A 114 0.58 -15.96 -2.52
N GLY A 115 -0.29 -15.05 -2.12
CA GLY A 115 -1.46 -15.32 -1.29
C GLY A 115 -2.34 -16.44 -1.83
N LYS A 116 -3.12 -17.05 -0.94
CA LYS A 116 -3.95 -18.21 -1.24
C LYS A 116 -4.87 -17.93 -2.45
N GLY A 117 -4.77 -18.75 -3.48
CA GLY A 117 -5.62 -18.67 -4.68
C GLY A 117 -5.05 -17.81 -5.82
N ILE A 118 -4.03 -16.98 -5.58
CA ILE A 118 -3.47 -16.10 -6.63
C ILE A 118 -2.83 -16.93 -7.75
N SER A 119 -2.02 -17.93 -7.43
CA SER A 119 -1.37 -18.78 -8.44
C SER A 119 -2.37 -19.53 -9.32
N SER A 120 -3.46 -20.02 -8.74
CA SER A 120 -4.51 -20.70 -9.51
C SER A 120 -5.30 -19.77 -10.41
N SER A 121 -5.44 -18.49 -10.06
CA SER A 121 -6.29 -17.53 -10.79
C SER A 121 -5.56 -16.66 -11.80
N PHE A 122 -4.24 -16.51 -11.68
CA PHE A 122 -3.46 -15.54 -12.48
C PHE A 122 -2.33 -16.16 -13.32
N ASN A 123 -2.20 -17.48 -13.35
CA ASN A 123 -1.20 -18.13 -14.20
C ASN A 123 -1.66 -18.17 -15.66
N LEU A 124 -0.80 -17.79 -16.61
CA LEU A 124 -1.19 -17.71 -18.02
C LEU A 124 -1.37 -19.08 -18.70
N GLN A 125 -0.85 -20.17 -18.14
CA GLN A 125 -1.10 -21.50 -18.69
C GLN A 125 -2.58 -21.86 -18.60
N ASP A 126 -3.20 -21.65 -17.44
CA ASP A 126 -4.61 -21.93 -17.20
C ASP A 126 -5.50 -20.74 -17.59
N HIS A 127 -4.96 -19.51 -17.54
CA HIS A 127 -5.64 -18.24 -17.78
C HIS A 127 -5.02 -17.41 -18.90
N ALA A 128 -4.95 -17.98 -20.10
CA ALA A 128 -4.34 -17.34 -21.27
C ALA A 128 -5.09 -16.05 -21.73
N GLU A 129 -6.32 -15.84 -21.26
CA GLU A 129 -7.10 -14.60 -21.44
C GLU A 129 -6.52 -13.39 -20.69
N LEU A 130 -5.68 -13.61 -19.68
CA LEU A 130 -5.05 -12.54 -18.91
C LEU A 130 -3.84 -11.91 -19.63
N TRP A 131 -3.37 -12.51 -20.71
CA TRP A 131 -2.32 -11.92 -21.54
C TRP A 131 -2.77 -10.56 -22.09
N ASN A 132 -1.89 -9.56 -22.00
CA ASN A 132 -2.17 -8.14 -22.26
C ASN A 132 -3.22 -7.49 -21.36
N SER A 133 -3.62 -8.11 -20.25
CA SER A 133 -4.41 -7.41 -19.24
C SER A 133 -3.55 -6.38 -18.51
N PHE A 134 -4.09 -5.17 -18.34
CA PHE A 134 -3.49 -4.16 -17.47
C PHE A 134 -3.86 -4.46 -16.02
N VAL A 135 -2.85 -4.54 -15.15
CA VAL A 135 -3.03 -4.97 -13.77
C VAL A 135 -2.29 -4.07 -12.80
N TYR A 136 -2.77 -4.10 -11.55
CA TYR A 136 -2.08 -3.57 -10.38
C TYR A 136 -1.71 -4.76 -9.50
N ILE A 137 -0.47 -4.84 -9.04
CA ILE A 137 0.05 -5.95 -8.24
C ILE A 137 0.67 -5.41 -6.97
N HIS A 138 0.16 -5.85 -5.82
CA HIS A 138 0.72 -5.51 -4.52
C HIS A 138 1.54 -6.67 -3.95
N GLY A 139 2.79 -6.38 -3.58
CA GLY A 139 3.71 -7.36 -3.02
C GLY A 139 5.03 -6.71 -2.60
N ILE A 140 6.01 -7.54 -2.24
CA ILE A 140 7.33 -7.06 -1.82
C ILE A 140 8.29 -7.02 -3.00
N ARG A 141 8.89 -5.86 -3.24
CA ARG A 141 10.00 -5.65 -4.17
C ARG A 141 11.19 -6.52 -3.76
N LYS A 142 11.57 -7.51 -4.58
CA LYS A 142 12.71 -8.43 -4.33
C LYS A 142 13.42 -8.84 -5.62
N GLN A 143 14.61 -9.42 -5.51
CA GLN A 143 15.20 -10.13 -6.64
C GLN A 143 14.39 -11.40 -6.92
N TYR A 144 13.96 -11.58 -8.17
CA TYR A 144 13.26 -12.78 -8.64
C TYR A 144 13.63 -13.08 -10.09
N LEU A 145 13.83 -14.35 -10.44
CA LEU A 145 14.35 -14.76 -11.76
C LEU A 145 15.62 -14.00 -12.21
N SER A 146 16.48 -13.63 -11.25
CA SER A 146 17.70 -12.82 -11.45
C SER A 146 17.45 -11.40 -11.96
N ALA A 147 16.25 -10.87 -11.75
CA ALA A 147 15.89 -9.49 -12.07
C ALA A 147 15.12 -8.82 -10.91
N PRO A 148 15.06 -7.48 -10.92
CA PRO A 148 14.07 -6.69 -10.20
C PRO A 148 12.63 -7.20 -10.32
N GLY A 149 12.11 -7.91 -9.32
CA GLY A 149 10.76 -8.50 -9.32
C GLY A 149 9.91 -8.17 -8.09
N ILE A 150 8.70 -8.74 -8.07
CA ILE A 150 7.79 -8.77 -6.91
C ILE A 150 7.61 -10.21 -6.43
N LYS A 151 7.65 -10.39 -5.12
CA LYS A 151 7.39 -11.65 -4.41
C LYS A 151 6.40 -11.41 -3.27
N GLU A 152 5.90 -12.48 -2.66
CA GLU A 152 4.90 -12.38 -1.57
C GLU A 152 3.71 -11.52 -2.00
N VAL A 153 3.21 -11.78 -3.22
CA VAL A 153 2.09 -11.04 -3.79
C VAL A 153 0.85 -11.30 -2.93
N THR A 154 0.25 -10.23 -2.42
CA THR A 154 -0.95 -10.32 -1.58
C THR A 154 -2.21 -9.95 -2.35
N ASN A 155 -2.09 -9.19 -3.44
CA ASN A 155 -3.23 -8.90 -4.28
C ASN A 155 -2.86 -8.59 -5.73
N ILE A 156 -3.79 -8.90 -6.64
CA ILE A 156 -3.74 -8.55 -8.06
C ILE A 156 -5.11 -8.00 -8.46
N TRP A 157 -5.14 -6.80 -9.02
CA TRP A 157 -6.33 -6.19 -9.58
C TRP A 157 -6.21 -6.08 -11.08
N ILE A 158 -7.26 -6.46 -11.81
CA ILE A 158 -7.35 -6.26 -13.26
C ILE A 158 -8.12 -4.96 -13.52
N ASP A 159 -7.55 -4.07 -14.32
CA ASP A 159 -8.24 -2.86 -14.78
C ASP A 159 -8.77 -3.07 -16.20
N SER A 160 -9.98 -3.61 -16.30
CA SER A 160 -10.64 -3.87 -17.58
C SER A 160 -10.97 -2.61 -18.38
N ASN A 161 -10.90 -1.42 -17.77
CA ASN A 161 -11.24 -0.15 -18.42
C ASN A 161 -10.00 0.67 -18.80
N HIS A 162 -8.80 0.14 -18.57
CA HIS A 162 -7.58 0.87 -18.88
C HIS A 162 -7.47 1.17 -20.38
N ASN A 163 -7.23 2.44 -20.71
CA ASN A 163 -7.08 2.92 -22.09
C ASN A 163 -5.60 3.30 -22.34
N PRO A 164 -4.87 2.56 -23.19
CA PRO A 164 -3.46 2.84 -23.49
C PRO A 164 -3.22 4.20 -24.16
N ASN A 165 -4.27 4.85 -24.68
CA ASN A 165 -4.16 6.14 -25.37
C ASN A 165 -4.60 7.32 -24.49
N ASN A 166 -4.94 7.08 -23.23
CA ASN A 166 -5.25 8.14 -22.27
C ASN A 166 -4.14 8.20 -21.22
N ASP A 167 -3.10 8.97 -21.50
CA ASP A 167 -1.95 9.19 -20.62
C ASP A 167 -2.31 9.93 -19.30
N GLU A 168 -3.59 10.26 -19.11
CA GLU A 168 -4.14 10.94 -17.93
C GLU A 168 -4.14 10.10 -16.63
N ASP A 169 -3.74 8.82 -16.66
CA ASP A 169 -3.49 8.02 -15.44
C ASP A 169 -2.15 8.36 -14.75
N THR A 170 -1.47 9.42 -15.21
CA THR A 170 -0.51 10.19 -14.42
C THR A 170 -1.20 11.43 -13.86
N PRO A 171 -1.25 11.65 -12.53
CA PRO A 171 -1.62 12.94 -11.99
C PRO A 171 -0.57 13.96 -12.48
N GLY A 172 -0.96 14.80 -13.45
CA GLY A 172 -0.13 15.92 -13.88
C GLY A 172 0.18 16.85 -12.69
N PRO A 173 1.30 17.59 -12.73
CA PRO A 173 1.59 18.57 -11.71
C PRO A 173 0.50 19.65 -11.77
N ASN A 174 -0.31 19.78 -10.71
CA ASN A 174 -1.19 20.93 -10.57
C ASN A 174 -0.33 22.20 -10.57
N THR A 175 -0.33 22.91 -11.70
CA THR A 175 0.14 24.29 -11.76
C THR A 175 -0.98 25.19 -11.25
N ASP A 176 -1.23 25.16 -9.95
CA ASP A 176 -2.02 26.20 -9.30
C ASP A 176 -1.08 27.26 -8.74
N ASN A 177 -1.23 28.43 -9.35
CA ASN A 177 -0.54 29.70 -9.14
C ASN A 177 -0.52 30.10 -7.64
N PRO A 178 0.61 30.58 -7.10
CA PRO A 178 0.69 30.97 -5.70
C PRO A 178 -0.02 32.31 -5.51
N ASN A 179 -1.08 32.31 -4.70
CA ASN A 179 -1.48 33.37 -3.77
C ASN A 179 -2.90 33.07 -3.28
N GLU A 180 -3.03 32.60 -2.05
CA GLU A 180 -3.77 33.34 -1.03
C GLU A 180 -3.49 32.73 0.34
N ASP A 181 -3.17 33.65 1.26
CA ASP A 181 -2.95 33.46 2.69
C ASP A 181 -4.19 32.86 3.38
N ASP A 182 -3.97 32.38 4.60
CA ASP A 182 -4.98 31.95 5.59
C ASP A 182 -5.45 30.48 5.53
N ASN A 183 -4.64 29.63 6.17
CA ASN A 183 -4.98 28.47 7.02
C ASN A 183 -6.18 27.59 6.56
N PRO A 184 -5.96 26.34 6.09
CA PRO A 184 -7.08 25.54 5.60
C PRO A 184 -7.99 25.06 6.75
N PRO A 185 -9.31 25.10 6.57
CA PRO A 185 -10.26 24.48 7.49
C PRO A 185 -10.08 22.96 7.47
N ILE A 186 -10.21 22.35 8.64
CA ILE A 186 -10.29 20.90 8.80
C ILE A 186 -11.57 20.43 8.08
N ASP A 187 -11.44 19.67 6.99
CA ASP A 187 -12.51 18.86 6.45
C ASP A 187 -12.37 17.40 6.88
N ASP A 188 -13.49 16.87 7.35
CA ASP A 188 -13.68 15.52 7.83
C ASP A 188 -14.31 14.74 6.68
N ASN A 189 -13.54 13.80 6.11
CA ASN A 189 -13.88 12.82 5.07
C ASN A 189 -13.75 13.25 3.60
N GLY A 190 -12.70 12.76 2.93
CA GLY A 190 -12.59 12.77 1.47
C GLY A 190 -11.22 12.34 0.96
N ASP A 191 -11.10 11.07 0.56
CA ASP A 191 -9.89 10.43 0.06
C ASP A 191 -9.25 11.19 -1.11
N ASN A 192 -8.13 11.89 -0.85
CA ASN A 192 -7.25 12.51 -1.84
C ASN A 192 -5.90 11.76 -1.89
N TYR A 193 -5.28 11.64 -3.05
CA TYR A 193 -3.94 11.04 -3.17
C TYR A 193 -2.79 11.87 -2.62
N ASP A 194 -3.11 13.07 -2.16
CA ASP A 194 -2.31 13.91 -1.29
C ASP A 194 -2.47 13.60 0.20
N ASN A 195 -3.06 12.45 0.60
CA ASN A 195 -3.35 12.15 2.01
C ASN A 195 -2.07 11.82 2.79
N VAL A 196 -1.28 12.86 3.05
CA VAL A 196 -0.17 12.84 3.97
C VAL A 196 -0.75 12.74 5.37
N LEU A 197 -0.57 11.58 6.00
CA LEU A 197 -1.10 11.29 7.31
C LEU A 197 -0.41 12.16 8.37
N THR A 198 -1.19 12.62 9.34
CA THR A 198 -0.63 13.06 10.62
C THR A 198 0.06 11.88 11.31
N VAL A 199 0.90 12.14 12.31
CA VAL A 199 1.51 11.09 13.11
C VAL A 199 0.45 10.24 13.83
N ALA A 200 -0.58 10.88 14.40
CA ALA A 200 -1.70 10.15 15.01
C ALA A 200 -2.42 9.22 14.01
N GLN A 201 -2.66 9.67 12.78
CA GLN A 201 -3.25 8.84 11.73
C GLN A 201 -2.30 7.69 11.33
N ALA A 202 -1.01 7.97 11.15
CA ALA A 202 -0.01 6.97 10.79
C ALA A 202 0.16 5.87 11.84
N ILE A 203 0.02 6.19 13.13
CA ILE A 203 0.05 5.21 14.23
C ILE A 203 -1.07 4.18 14.09
N ASN A 204 -2.26 4.63 13.67
CA ASN A 204 -3.46 3.80 13.51
C ASN A 204 -3.59 3.20 12.12
N ALA A 205 -2.73 3.59 11.17
CA ALA A 205 -2.76 3.07 9.81
C ALA A 205 -2.41 1.56 9.78
N PRO A 206 -3.01 0.80 8.84
CA PRO A 206 -2.65 -0.60 8.62
C PRO A 206 -1.15 -0.78 8.38
N ILE A 207 -0.59 -1.87 8.90
CA ILE A 207 0.78 -2.29 8.60
C ILE A 207 0.90 -2.81 7.15
N ASP A 208 2.14 -2.97 6.69
CA ASP A 208 2.51 -3.51 5.38
C ASP A 208 2.04 -2.65 4.19
N LYS A 209 1.89 -1.34 4.40
CA LYS A 209 1.57 -0.37 3.36
C LYS A 209 2.60 0.76 3.31
N VAL A 210 2.90 1.25 2.10
CA VAL A 210 3.59 2.54 1.96
C VAL A 210 2.65 3.63 2.45
N ILE A 211 3.12 4.45 3.38
CA ILE A 211 2.40 5.63 3.86
C ILE A 211 3.27 6.87 3.69
N ARG A 212 2.61 8.03 3.58
CA ARG A 212 3.23 9.36 3.68
C ARG A 212 2.84 9.95 5.03
N VAL A 213 3.80 10.38 5.82
CA VAL A 213 3.57 10.89 7.19
C VAL A 213 4.18 12.27 7.33
N ASN A 214 3.37 13.26 7.70
CA ASN A 214 3.82 14.59 8.08
C ASN A 214 4.00 14.64 9.59
N GLY A 215 5.14 15.11 10.06
CA GLY A 215 5.39 15.29 11.49
C GLY A 215 6.63 16.12 11.77
N TYR A 216 6.74 16.60 12.99
CA TYR A 216 7.93 17.25 13.50
C TYR A 216 8.93 16.20 13.99
N ILE A 217 10.20 16.36 13.63
CA ILE A 217 11.29 15.58 14.24
C ILE A 217 11.48 16.05 15.68
N VAL A 218 10.94 15.31 16.64
CA VAL A 218 11.01 15.69 18.07
C VAL A 218 12.21 15.07 18.78
N ALA A 219 12.76 13.99 18.23
CA ALA A 219 13.89 13.28 18.82
C ALA A 219 14.59 12.35 17.80
N THR A 220 15.70 11.76 18.24
CA THR A 220 16.37 10.67 17.53
C THR A 220 16.68 9.49 18.45
N THR A 221 16.91 8.32 17.87
CA THR A 221 17.38 7.14 18.58
C THR A 221 18.23 6.24 17.68
N SER A 222 19.09 5.42 18.27
CA SER A 222 19.95 4.48 17.52
C SER A 222 19.58 3.00 17.75
N LYS A 223 18.73 2.70 18.74
CA LYS A 223 18.53 1.31 19.22
C LYS A 223 17.14 0.98 19.73
N SER A 224 16.45 1.91 20.39
CA SER A 224 15.21 1.62 21.10
C SER A 224 14.44 2.89 21.44
N MET A 225 13.11 2.78 21.48
CA MET A 225 12.22 3.83 22.00
C MET A 225 12.33 4.07 23.51
N ASN A 226 13.09 3.24 24.23
CA ASN A 226 13.43 3.50 25.63
C ASN A 226 14.66 4.41 25.80
N ASN A 227 15.42 4.66 24.72
CA ASN A 227 16.66 5.44 24.72
C ASN A 227 16.57 6.69 23.83
N VAL A 228 15.36 7.22 23.66
CA VAL A 228 15.09 8.39 22.80
C VAL A 228 15.82 9.62 23.33
N LYS A 229 16.43 10.38 22.41
CA LYS A 229 17.18 11.60 22.69
C LYS A 229 16.40 12.82 22.18
N PHE A 230 15.70 13.48 23.10
CA PHE A 230 14.95 14.72 22.83
C PHE A 230 15.84 15.97 22.84
N GLU A 231 16.95 15.93 23.59
CA GLU A 231 17.93 17.01 23.65
C GLU A 231 19.26 16.49 23.10
N ASN A 232 19.87 17.22 22.16
CA ASN A 232 21.09 16.85 21.42
C ASN A 232 20.90 15.67 20.46
N ILE A 233 20.42 15.98 19.26
CA ILE A 233 20.34 15.00 18.18
C ILE A 233 21.77 14.63 17.74
N HIS A 234 22.14 13.38 17.99
CA HIS A 234 23.48 12.86 17.73
C HIS A 234 23.66 12.47 16.25
N GLU A 235 24.84 12.69 15.68
CA GLU A 235 25.19 12.32 14.29
C GLU A 235 25.03 10.82 13.95
N ASN A 236 24.95 9.95 14.96
CA ASN A 236 24.89 8.49 14.80
C ASN A 236 23.50 7.89 15.08
N PHE A 237 22.42 8.65 14.87
CA PHE A 237 21.07 8.09 14.96
C PHE A 237 20.83 7.05 13.86
N THR A 238 19.96 6.08 14.12
CA THR A 238 19.44 5.17 13.08
C THR A 238 17.96 5.38 12.83
N ALA A 239 17.32 6.19 13.67
CA ALA A 239 15.95 6.61 13.51
C ALA A 239 15.75 8.07 13.94
N ILE A 240 14.89 8.76 13.21
CA ILE A 240 14.22 9.97 13.68
C ILE A 240 12.90 9.56 14.35
N VAL A 241 12.39 10.41 15.23
CA VAL A 241 11.12 10.20 15.91
C VAL A 241 10.20 11.36 15.58
N LEU A 242 9.06 11.05 14.98
CA LEU A 242 8.07 12.05 14.59
C LEU A 242 6.98 12.20 15.66
N ALA A 243 6.41 13.40 15.74
CA ALA A 243 5.15 13.68 16.42
C ALA A 243 4.36 14.80 15.71
N ASP A 244 3.08 14.94 16.03
CA ASP A 244 2.23 16.00 15.46
C ASP A 244 2.60 17.41 15.98
N ALA A 245 3.24 17.51 17.14
CA ALA A 245 3.71 18.76 17.72
C ALA A 245 5.19 18.67 18.15
N PRO A 246 5.99 19.74 18.00
CA PRO A 246 7.45 19.72 18.14
C PRO A 246 7.96 19.37 19.55
N ASP A 247 7.17 19.63 20.59
CA ASP A 247 7.57 19.38 21.99
C ASP A 247 6.98 18.07 22.56
N THR A 248 6.36 17.24 21.72
CA THR A 248 5.71 15.99 22.16
C THR A 248 6.71 14.99 22.72
N LYS A 249 6.45 14.47 23.93
CA LYS A 249 7.29 13.45 24.59
C LYS A 249 6.52 12.18 24.98
N GLU A 250 5.19 12.19 24.91
CA GLU A 250 4.37 11.01 25.22
C GLU A 250 4.61 9.89 24.22
N LYS A 251 5.07 8.73 24.71
CA LYS A 251 5.55 7.61 23.87
C LYS A 251 4.51 7.11 22.86
N GLU A 252 3.24 7.12 23.25
CA GLU A 252 2.10 6.67 22.45
C GLU A 252 1.79 7.60 21.28
N LYS A 253 2.31 8.83 21.28
CA LYS A 253 2.19 9.81 20.19
C LYS A 253 3.45 9.92 19.34
N LEU A 254 4.47 9.12 19.64
CA LEU A 254 5.73 9.10 18.90
C LEU A 254 5.67 8.06 17.79
N PHE A 255 6.28 8.39 16.66
CA PHE A 255 6.35 7.52 15.51
C PHE A 255 7.80 7.38 15.03
N PRO A 256 8.48 6.27 15.36
CA PRO A 256 9.86 6.06 14.95
C PRO A 256 9.95 5.76 13.46
N VAL A 257 10.93 6.38 12.82
CA VAL A 257 11.23 6.26 11.40
C VAL A 257 12.70 5.90 11.25
N GLY A 258 12.98 4.70 10.75
CA GLY A 258 14.33 4.23 10.45
C GLY A 258 14.91 4.98 9.25
N VAL A 259 16.11 5.53 9.42
CA VAL A 259 16.79 6.33 8.40
C VAL A 259 18.03 5.59 7.92
N GLU A 260 18.02 5.24 6.63
CA GLU A 260 19.16 4.60 5.96
C GLU A 260 20.38 5.53 5.94
N LYS A 261 21.57 4.94 5.78
CA LYS A 261 22.83 5.67 5.97
C LYS A 261 22.97 6.89 5.05
N SER A 262 22.66 6.74 3.76
CA SER A 262 22.75 7.83 2.77
C SER A 262 21.85 9.01 3.14
N LEU A 263 20.58 8.72 3.45
CA LEU A 263 19.58 9.73 3.80
C LEU A 263 19.92 10.43 5.13
N ARG A 264 20.51 9.70 6.08
CA ARG A 264 21.02 10.27 7.33
C ARG A 264 22.18 11.23 7.08
N GLU A 265 23.14 10.82 6.25
CA GLU A 265 24.30 11.66 5.90
C GLU A 265 23.84 12.97 5.23
N GLU A 266 22.83 12.90 4.35
CA GLU A 266 22.22 14.07 3.71
C GLU A 266 21.52 15.01 4.72
N LEU A 267 20.68 14.47 5.61
CA LEU A 267 20.01 15.25 6.65
C LEU A 267 21.02 15.96 7.57
N ILE A 268 22.07 15.25 7.99
CA ILE A 268 23.12 15.82 8.85
C ILE A 268 23.93 16.87 8.10
N ALA A 269 24.30 16.61 6.84
CA ALA A 269 25.05 17.57 6.03
C ALA A 269 24.26 18.87 5.80
N THR A 270 22.93 18.76 5.65
CA THR A 270 22.06 19.91 5.35
C THR A 270 21.70 20.72 6.59
N TYR A 271 21.36 20.05 7.70
CA TYR A 271 20.74 20.69 8.86
C TYR A 271 21.51 20.46 10.18
N GLY A 272 22.45 19.51 10.22
CA GLY A 272 23.26 19.24 11.41
C GLY A 272 22.44 18.97 12.67
N ALA A 273 22.72 19.69 13.76
CA ALA A 273 21.98 19.60 15.01
C ALA A 273 20.59 20.27 14.97
N GLU A 274 20.32 21.08 13.94
CA GLU A 274 19.05 21.80 13.75
C GLU A 274 17.97 20.92 13.12
N ILE A 275 18.22 19.62 12.92
CA ILE A 275 17.16 18.70 12.47
C ILE A 275 16.01 18.56 13.46
N LYS A 276 16.20 18.97 14.73
CA LYS A 276 15.13 19.02 15.73
C LYS A 276 14.09 20.06 15.31
N ASN A 277 12.82 19.74 15.48
CA ASN A 277 11.67 20.58 15.13
C ASN A 277 11.52 20.86 13.63
N LEU A 278 12.33 20.26 12.76
CA LEU A 278 12.02 20.28 11.33
C LEU A 278 10.72 19.51 11.11
N ARG A 279 9.83 20.15 10.36
CA ARG A 279 8.65 19.47 9.84
C ARG A 279 9.07 18.69 8.60
N VAL A 280 8.69 17.41 8.55
CA VAL A 280 9.08 16.52 7.45
C VAL A 280 7.89 15.71 6.97
N THR A 281 7.89 15.42 5.67
CA THR A 281 7.10 14.35 5.08
C THR A 281 8.00 13.13 4.86
N VAL A 282 7.65 12.02 5.50
CA VAL A 282 8.34 10.74 5.38
C VAL A 282 7.51 9.78 4.54
N ILE A 283 8.15 9.10 3.59
CA ILE A 283 7.54 8.05 2.78
C ILE A 283 8.21 6.74 3.13
N GLY A 284 7.43 5.72 3.50
CA GLY A 284 7.98 4.40 3.78
C GLY A 284 6.93 3.40 4.22
N ASN A 285 7.35 2.15 4.42
CA ASN A 285 6.42 1.10 4.83
C ASN A 285 6.08 1.20 6.30
N LYS A 286 4.78 1.29 6.57
CA LYS A 286 4.22 1.17 7.89
C LYS A 286 4.46 -0.24 8.43
N ASP A 287 5.10 -0.32 9.57
CA ASP A 287 5.46 -1.58 10.24
C ASP A 287 5.39 -1.36 11.77
N THR A 288 5.80 -2.37 12.54
CA THR A 288 6.27 -2.25 13.91
C THR A 288 7.77 -2.00 13.90
N TYR A 289 8.18 -0.84 14.40
CA TYR A 289 9.58 -0.47 14.49
C TYR A 289 9.93 0.00 15.91
N LEU A 290 11.05 -0.50 16.44
CA LEU A 290 11.51 -0.24 17.81
C LEU A 290 10.46 -0.52 18.90
N GLY A 291 9.55 -1.46 18.64
CA GLY A 291 8.51 -1.92 19.57
C GLY A 291 7.20 -1.13 19.53
N GLN A 292 7.00 -0.24 18.56
CA GLN A 292 5.75 0.50 18.37
C GLN A 292 5.44 0.72 16.87
N PRO A 293 4.22 1.16 16.50
CA PRO A 293 3.90 1.58 15.14
C PRO A 293 4.93 2.59 14.60
N GLY A 294 5.52 2.33 13.43
CA GLY A 294 6.54 3.19 12.84
C GLY A 294 6.86 2.83 11.38
N ILE A 295 7.93 3.41 10.85
CA ILE A 295 8.51 3.05 9.55
C ILE A 295 9.90 2.46 9.82
N LYS A 296 10.13 1.20 9.43
CA LYS A 296 11.44 0.56 9.63
C LYS A 296 12.48 0.97 8.58
N LYS A 297 12.02 1.15 7.33
CA LYS A 297 12.83 1.57 6.18
C LYS A 297 12.11 2.68 5.44
N THR A 298 12.83 3.76 5.21
CA THR A 298 12.30 4.98 4.61
C THR A 298 12.73 5.08 3.16
N LEU A 299 11.77 5.32 2.27
CA LEU A 299 12.01 5.61 0.85
C LEU A 299 12.50 7.04 0.66
N ALA A 300 11.86 8.00 1.33
CA ALA A 300 12.20 9.40 1.22
C ALA A 300 11.84 10.18 2.48
N ILE A 301 12.62 11.24 2.76
CA ILE A 301 12.32 12.26 3.76
C ILE A 301 12.43 13.59 3.04
N LYS A 302 11.36 14.39 3.08
CA LYS A 302 11.34 15.75 2.53
C LYS A 302 11.07 16.73 3.67
N VAL A 303 11.95 17.70 3.86
CA VAL A 303 11.68 18.80 4.79
C VAL A 303 10.60 19.68 4.19
N THR A 304 9.58 19.97 4.98
CA THR A 304 8.49 20.86 4.58
C THR A 304 8.64 22.19 5.31
N PRO A 305 8.29 23.31 4.66
CA PRO A 305 8.27 24.63 5.30
C PRO A 305 7.43 24.69 6.58
#